data_AF-A0A8H8J9W3-F1
#
_entry.id   AF-A0A8H8J9W3-F1
#
_cell.length_a   1.000
_cell.length_b   1.000
_cell.length_c   1.000
_cell.angle_alpha   90.00
_cell.angle_beta   90.00
_cell.angle_gamma   90.00
#
_symmetry.space_group_name_H-M   'P 1'
#
loop_
_entity.id
_entity.type
_entity.pdbx_description
1 polymer ?
#
loop_
_entity_poly.entity_id
_entity_poly.type
_entity_poly.pdbx_seq_one_letter_code
_entity_poly.pdbx_strand_id
1 'polypeptide(L)'
;MGHAVLEHEAKKRGLPVVVDSAGTAAYHEGEEPDERTVATCKKYGVPIDHLARAVKPSDFKTFNYILASDSANLSNLKSMAPQDATATIALFGSFEDNKPIADPYYGGINGFEKAYEQCVRYSAGFLDHVFGQKGSVL
;
A
#
# COMPACT_ATOMS: atom_id res chain seq x y z
N MET A 1 3.77 5.04 -3.11
CA MET A 1 4.63 3.83 -3.26
C MET A 1 3.82 2.55 -3.10
N GLY A 2 3.23 2.27 -1.93
CA GLY A 2 2.47 1.03 -1.69
C GLY A 2 1.40 0.73 -2.75
N HIS A 3 0.59 1.73 -3.14
CA HIS A 3 -0.37 1.63 -4.24
C HIS A 3 0.31 1.22 -5.55
N ALA A 4 1.22 2.04 -6.07
CA ALA A 4 1.90 1.80 -7.34
C ALA A 4 2.55 0.41 -7.43
N VAL A 5 3.20 -0.04 -6.35
CA VAL A 5 3.83 -1.37 -6.32
C VAL A 5 2.81 -2.50 -6.30
N LEU A 6 1.76 -2.41 -5.45
CA LEU A 6 0.72 -3.43 -5.38
C LEU A 6 0.00 -3.58 -6.72
N GLU A 7 -0.34 -2.46 -7.35
CA GLU A 7 -1.00 -2.46 -8.65
C GLU A 7 -0.12 -3.07 -9.74
N HIS A 8 1.17 -2.74 -9.75
CA HIS A 8 2.14 -3.30 -10.70
C HIS A 8 2.32 -4.81 -10.54
N GLU A 9 2.45 -5.29 -9.30
CA GLU A 9 2.58 -6.72 -9.02
C GLU A 9 1.29 -7.50 -9.34
N ALA A 10 0.11 -6.93 -9.09
CA ALA A 10 -1.16 -7.51 -9.50
C ALA A 10 -1.27 -7.59 -11.03
N LYS A 11 -0.90 -6.52 -11.75
CA LYS A 11 -0.88 -6.47 -13.22
C LYS A 11 0.06 -7.52 -13.81
N LYS A 12 1.29 -7.66 -13.30
CA LYS A 12 2.25 -8.71 -13.72
C LYS A 12 1.68 -10.11 -13.57
N ARG A 13 0.87 -10.34 -12.52
CA ARG A 13 0.23 -11.62 -12.25
C ARG A 13 -1.08 -11.83 -13.03
N GLY A 14 -1.59 -10.81 -13.74
CA GLY A 14 -2.87 -10.84 -14.43
C GLY A 14 -4.07 -10.93 -13.47
N LEU A 15 -3.94 -10.36 -12.27
CA LEU A 15 -4.99 -10.42 -11.24
C LEU A 15 -5.96 -9.23 -11.38
N PRO A 16 -7.27 -9.45 -11.22
CA PRO A 16 -8.29 -8.40 -11.37
C PRO A 16 -8.40 -7.56 -10.09
N VAL A 17 -7.38 -6.77 -9.79
CA VAL A 17 -7.32 -5.90 -8.60
C VAL A 17 -7.46 -4.43 -9.01
N VAL A 18 -8.29 -3.70 -8.27
CA VAL A 18 -8.32 -2.23 -8.31
C VAL A 18 -7.63 -1.72 -7.05
N VAL A 19 -6.68 -0.81 -7.22
CA VAL A 19 -5.89 -0.25 -6.12
C VAL A 19 -6.10 1.26 -6.06
N ASP A 20 -6.14 1.81 -4.85
CA ASP A 20 -6.13 3.23 -4.58
C ASP A 20 -5.30 3.50 -3.31
N SER A 21 -4.97 4.76 -3.04
CA SER A 21 -4.25 5.19 -1.84
C SER A 21 -4.85 6.43 -1.21
N ALA A 22 -4.82 6.49 0.12
CA ALA A 22 -5.28 7.64 0.88
C ALA A 22 -4.48 7.80 2.19
N GLY A 23 -4.38 9.04 2.68
CA GLY A 23 -3.78 9.36 3.97
C GLY A 23 -4.81 9.39 5.09
N THR A 24 -4.41 8.97 6.31
CA THR A 24 -5.25 9.13 7.51
C THR A 24 -5.32 10.59 8.00
N ALA A 25 -4.52 11.48 7.42
CA ALA A 25 -4.54 12.91 7.66
C ALA A 25 -4.66 13.65 6.31
N ALA A 26 -5.34 14.79 6.32
CA ALA A 26 -5.63 15.59 5.12
C ALA A 26 -4.54 16.61 4.76
N TYR A 27 -3.35 16.53 5.38
CA TYR A 27 -2.31 17.57 5.24
C TYR A 27 -1.76 17.74 3.82
N HIS A 28 -1.82 16.67 3.01
CA HIS A 28 -1.21 16.61 1.67
C HIS A 28 -2.24 16.41 0.56
N GLU A 29 -3.53 16.69 0.81
CA GLU A 29 -4.57 16.46 -0.20
C GLU A 29 -4.33 17.28 -1.48
N GLY A 30 -4.35 16.61 -2.63
CA GLY A 30 -4.06 17.19 -3.95
C GLY A 30 -2.59 17.23 -4.33
N GLU A 31 -1.66 16.89 -3.42
CA GLU A 31 -0.22 16.91 -3.71
C GLU A 31 0.21 15.69 -4.54
N GLU A 32 1.24 15.90 -5.37
CA GLU A 32 1.93 14.82 -6.09
C GLU A 32 2.78 13.97 -5.13
N PRO A 33 3.14 12.73 -5.50
CA PRO A 33 4.03 11.90 -4.70
C PRO A 33 5.41 12.54 -4.56
N ASP A 34 6.04 12.39 -3.38
CA ASP A 34 7.42 12.85 -3.15
C ASP A 34 8.38 12.41 -4.27
N GLU A 35 9.18 13.33 -4.80
CA GLU A 35 10.06 13.10 -5.95
C GLU A 35 11.02 11.91 -5.76
N ARG A 36 11.43 11.61 -4.53
CA ARG A 36 12.30 10.46 -4.24
C ARG A 36 11.52 9.16 -4.33
N THR A 37 10.25 9.15 -3.92
CA THR A 37 9.35 8.02 -4.19
C THR A 37 9.20 7.81 -5.69
N VAL A 38 8.99 8.88 -6.46
CA VAL A 38 8.88 8.82 -7.92
C VAL A 38 10.17 8.28 -8.54
N ALA A 39 11.33 8.79 -8.13
CA ALA A 39 12.63 8.36 -8.62
C ALA A 39 12.91 6.87 -8.32
N THR A 40 12.60 6.40 -7.10
CA THR A 40 12.76 4.99 -6.73
C THR A 40 11.82 4.10 -7.54
N CYS A 41 10.52 4.43 -7.64
CA CYS A 41 9.60 3.65 -8.47
C CYS A 41 10.04 3.59 -9.94
N LYS A 42 10.47 4.73 -10.50
CA LYS A 42 10.97 4.82 -11.87
C LYS A 42 12.22 3.95 -12.09
N LYS A 43 13.14 3.89 -11.13
CA LYS A 43 14.33 3.01 -11.18
C LYS A 43 13.95 1.54 -11.38
N TYR A 44 12.82 1.11 -10.82
CA TYR A 44 12.32 -0.26 -10.94
C TYR A 44 11.24 -0.45 -12.00
N GLY A 45 10.99 0.55 -12.85
CA GLY A 45 9.99 0.48 -13.92
C GLY A 45 8.55 0.40 -13.39
N VAL A 46 8.29 0.96 -12.20
CA VAL A 46 6.95 1.04 -11.60
C VAL A 46 6.37 2.43 -11.89
N PRO A 47 5.28 2.54 -12.67
CA PRO A 47 4.59 3.81 -12.90
C PRO A 47 4.00 4.37 -11.61
N ILE A 48 4.05 5.69 -11.44
CA ILE A 48 3.42 6.38 -10.31
C ILE A 48 3.01 7.80 -10.71
N ASP A 49 1.71 8.08 -10.61
CA ASP A 49 1.09 9.34 -11.04
C ASP A 49 -0.17 9.69 -10.22
N HIS A 50 -0.33 9.08 -9.04
CA HIS A 50 -1.50 9.29 -8.19
C HIS A 50 -1.39 10.54 -7.31
N LEU A 51 -2.50 11.27 -7.13
CA LEU A 51 -2.57 12.41 -6.19
C LEU A 51 -2.97 11.96 -4.79
N ALA A 52 -2.42 12.63 -3.78
CA ALA A 52 -2.80 12.38 -2.40
C ALA A 52 -4.25 12.81 -2.12
N ARG A 53 -4.96 12.01 -1.32
CA ARG A 53 -6.31 12.29 -0.84
C ARG A 53 -6.48 11.81 0.60
N ALA A 54 -7.46 12.36 1.31
CA ALA A 54 -7.83 11.85 2.62
C ALA A 54 -8.69 10.57 2.52
N VAL A 55 -8.57 9.71 3.54
CA VAL A 55 -9.50 8.58 3.75
C VAL A 55 -10.90 9.11 4.01
N LYS A 56 -11.90 8.52 3.36
CA LYS A 56 -13.33 8.85 3.52
C LYS A 56 -14.07 7.68 4.18
N PRO A 57 -15.15 7.94 4.94
CA PRO A 57 -15.97 6.86 5.51
C PRO A 57 -16.49 5.85 4.49
N SER A 58 -16.72 6.27 3.24
CA SER A 58 -17.12 5.40 2.14
C SER A 58 -16.06 4.37 1.74
N ASP A 59 -14.76 4.68 1.93
CA ASP A 59 -13.66 3.76 1.57
C ASP A 59 -13.78 2.43 2.31
N PHE A 60 -14.24 2.46 3.57
CA PHE A 60 -14.47 1.28 4.42
C PHE A 60 -15.60 0.35 3.94
N LYS A 61 -16.35 0.77 2.91
CA LYS A 61 -17.42 -0.01 2.27
C LYS A 61 -17.11 -0.33 0.82
N THR A 62 -16.38 0.56 0.14
CA THR A 62 -16.00 0.41 -1.27
C THR A 62 -14.89 -0.63 -1.45
N PHE A 63 -13.90 -0.67 -0.56
CA PHE A 63 -12.77 -1.57 -0.67
C PHE A 63 -12.94 -2.83 0.18
N ASN A 64 -12.49 -3.98 -0.33
CA ASN A 64 -12.47 -5.22 0.43
C ASN A 64 -11.37 -5.23 1.51
N TYR A 65 -10.25 -4.56 1.23
CA TYR A 65 -9.10 -4.45 2.12
C TYR A 65 -8.62 -3.02 2.19
N ILE A 66 -8.26 -2.58 3.39
CA ILE A 66 -7.54 -1.33 3.65
C ILE A 66 -6.23 -1.70 4.35
N LEU A 67 -5.12 -1.42 3.68
CA LEU A 67 -3.78 -1.85 4.10
C LEU A 67 -3.03 -0.65 4.70
N ALA A 68 -2.78 -0.70 5.99
CA ALA A 68 -2.05 0.32 6.72
C ALA A 68 -0.53 0.15 6.53
N SER A 69 0.18 1.24 6.25
CA SER A 69 1.65 1.22 6.12
C SER A 69 2.34 0.91 7.44
N ASP A 70 1.82 1.43 8.55
CA ASP A 70 2.38 1.28 9.89
C ASP A 70 1.30 1.12 10.97
N SER A 71 1.74 0.94 12.22
CA SER A 71 0.86 0.75 13.38
C SER A 71 0.04 1.99 13.73
N ALA A 72 0.55 3.20 13.48
CA ALA A 72 -0.18 4.44 13.76
C ALA A 72 -1.32 4.63 12.74
N ASN A 73 -1.04 4.41 11.45
CA ASN A 73 -2.05 4.36 10.41
C ASN A 73 -3.08 3.27 10.70
N LEU A 74 -2.66 2.08 11.12
CA LEU A 74 -3.57 0.99 11.47
C LEU A 74 -4.52 1.38 12.61
N SER A 75 -3.98 1.99 13.66
CA SER A 75 -4.77 2.48 14.80
C SER A 75 -5.77 3.54 14.34
N ASN A 76 -5.31 4.53 13.57
CA ASN A 76 -6.17 5.61 13.06
C ASN A 76 -7.30 5.08 12.16
N LEU A 77 -6.98 4.17 11.23
CA LEU A 77 -7.98 3.57 10.34
C LEU A 77 -9.04 2.80 11.13
N LYS A 78 -8.64 2.05 12.16
CA LYS A 78 -9.58 1.35 13.05
C LYS A 78 -10.48 2.33 13.82
N SER A 79 -9.96 3.47 14.26
CA SER A 79 -10.74 4.51 14.91
C SER A 79 -11.67 5.27 13.95
N MET A 80 -11.30 5.40 12.68
CA MET A 80 -12.09 6.06 11.64
C MET A 80 -13.17 5.16 11.03
N ALA A 81 -13.05 3.84 11.18
CA ALA A 81 -13.96 2.89 10.58
C ALA A 81 -15.39 3.06 11.12
N PRO A 82 -16.41 3.26 10.26
CA PRO A 82 -17.79 3.27 10.69
C PRO A 82 -18.20 1.88 11.21
N GLN A 83 -19.24 1.83 12.05
CA GLN A 83 -19.73 0.58 12.64
C GLN A 83 -20.16 -0.46 11.59
N ASP A 84 -20.61 -0.01 10.42
CA ASP A 84 -21.04 -0.84 9.30
C ASP A 84 -19.96 -0.96 8.19
N ALA A 85 -18.69 -0.77 8.56
CA ALA A 85 -17.57 -1.07 7.68
C ALA A 85 -17.56 -2.55 7.27
N THR A 86 -17.28 -2.82 5.99
CA THR A 86 -17.14 -4.17 5.44
C THR A 86 -15.71 -4.51 5.05
N ALA A 87 -14.85 -3.49 4.94
CA ALA A 87 -13.44 -3.66 4.62
C ALA A 87 -12.66 -4.37 5.74
N THR A 88 -11.78 -5.29 5.36
CA THR A 88 -10.76 -5.82 6.27
C THR A 88 -9.62 -4.80 6.43
N ILE A 89 -9.39 -4.33 7.65
CA ILE A 89 -8.31 -3.38 7.96
C ILE A 89 -7.11 -4.14 8.54
N ALA A 90 -5.98 -4.13 7.84
CA ALA A 90 -4.78 -4.88 8.22
C ALA A 90 -3.50 -4.06 8.08
N LEU A 91 -2.45 -4.43 8.80
CA LEU A 91 -1.10 -3.93 8.54
C LEU A 91 -0.61 -4.54 7.22
N PHE A 92 -0.04 -3.76 6.31
CA PHE A 92 0.41 -4.31 5.03
C PHE A 92 1.47 -5.42 5.22
N GLY A 93 2.38 -5.22 6.17
CA GLY A 93 3.37 -6.25 6.51
C GLY A 93 2.81 -7.51 7.18
N SER A 94 1.53 -7.56 7.62
CA SER A 94 0.97 -8.76 8.27
C SER A 94 0.83 -9.96 7.34
N PHE A 95 0.97 -9.78 6.03
CA PHE A 95 0.97 -10.85 5.04
C PHE A 95 2.36 -11.46 4.80
N GLU A 96 3.37 -11.01 5.55
CA GLU A 96 4.75 -11.52 5.51
C GLU A 96 5.35 -11.56 6.93
N ASP A 97 6.08 -10.51 7.34
CA ASP A 97 6.89 -10.48 8.56
C ASP A 97 6.26 -9.69 9.72
N ASN A 98 5.03 -9.22 9.54
CA ASN A 98 4.25 -8.41 10.47
C ASN A 98 4.95 -7.12 10.94
N LYS A 99 5.77 -6.51 10.06
CA LYS A 99 6.47 -5.26 10.33
C LYS A 99 5.84 -4.07 9.59
N PRO A 100 5.95 -2.85 10.14
CA PRO A 100 5.58 -1.64 9.42
C PRO A 100 6.51 -1.39 8.23
N ILE A 101 6.00 -0.75 7.19
CA ILE A 101 6.83 -0.10 6.18
C ILE A 101 7.59 1.01 6.87
N ALA A 102 8.92 0.97 6.79
CA ALA A 102 9.76 1.96 7.42
C ALA A 102 9.53 3.33 6.76
N ASP A 103 9.36 4.36 7.58
CA ASP A 103 9.30 5.73 7.10
C ASP A 103 10.62 6.08 6.37
N PRO A 104 10.58 6.37 5.06
CA PRO A 104 11.78 6.58 4.26
C PRO A 104 12.44 7.94 4.52
N TYR A 105 11.73 8.91 5.11
CA TYR A 105 12.19 10.30 5.25
C TYR A 105 13.38 10.43 6.22
N TYR A 106 13.51 9.50 7.17
CA TYR A 106 14.63 9.46 8.13
C TYR A 106 15.88 8.73 7.60
N GLY A 107 15.81 8.08 6.43
CA GLY A 107 16.86 7.19 5.91
C GLY A 107 17.65 7.72 4.71
N GLY A 108 17.38 8.95 4.25
CA GLY A 108 17.92 9.45 2.98
C GLY A 108 17.48 8.57 1.79
N ILE A 109 18.28 8.51 0.72
CA ILE A 109 17.91 7.72 -0.49
C ILE A 109 17.75 6.21 -0.20
N ASN A 110 18.52 5.68 0.75
CA ASN A 110 18.43 4.28 1.17
C ASN A 110 17.12 3.95 1.89
N GLY A 111 16.44 4.95 2.45
CA GLY A 111 15.12 4.79 3.07
C GLY A 111 14.05 4.42 2.05
N PHE A 112 14.05 5.10 0.89
CA PHE A 112 13.07 4.87 -0.18
C PHE A 112 13.25 3.50 -0.84
N GLU A 113 14.49 3.06 -1.03
CA GLU A 113 14.82 1.70 -1.51
C GLU A 113 14.26 0.63 -0.57
N LYS A 114 14.49 0.76 0.74
CA LYS A 114 13.97 -0.19 1.74
C LYS A 114 12.45 -0.21 1.77
N ALA A 115 11.81 0.96 1.72
CA ALA A 115 10.36 1.05 1.67
C ALA A 115 9.80 0.39 0.40
N TYR A 116 10.49 0.54 -0.74
CA TYR A 116 10.12 -0.12 -2.00
C TYR A 116 10.22 -1.64 -1.89
N GLU A 117 11.34 -2.17 -1.37
CA GLU A 117 11.52 -3.61 -1.15
C GLU A 117 10.44 -4.19 -0.24
N GLN A 118 10.09 -3.48 0.85
CA GLN A 118 8.98 -3.87 1.72
C GLN A 118 7.64 -3.88 0.96
N CYS A 119 7.34 -2.85 0.18
CA CYS A 119 6.12 -2.80 -0.64
C CYS A 119 6.05 -4.00 -1.60
N VAL A 120 7.16 -4.39 -2.24
CA VAL A 120 7.18 -5.54 -3.16
C VAL A 120 6.87 -6.84 -2.42
N ARG A 121 7.58 -7.12 -1.31
CA ARG A 121 7.37 -8.35 -0.53
C ARG A 121 5.94 -8.42 0.02
N TYR A 122 5.46 -7.33 0.60
CA TYR A 122 4.13 -7.31 1.22
C TYR A 122 3.03 -7.39 0.18
N SER A 123 3.22 -6.80 -1.02
CA SER A 123 2.29 -7.00 -2.14
C SER A 123 2.25 -8.46 -2.58
N ALA A 124 3.40 -9.13 -2.67
CA ALA A 124 3.45 -10.54 -3.03
C ALA A 124 2.71 -11.43 -2.01
N GLY A 125 3.01 -11.28 -0.72
CA GLY A 125 2.34 -12.04 0.34
C GLY A 125 0.83 -11.74 0.42
N PHE A 126 0.42 -10.48 0.25
CA PHE A 126 -0.99 -10.11 0.22
C PHE A 126 -1.73 -10.73 -0.98
N LEU A 127 -1.15 -10.66 -2.18
CA LEU A 127 -1.77 -11.24 -3.38
C LEU A 127 -1.86 -12.77 -3.27
N ASP A 128 -0.86 -13.43 -2.70
CA ASP A 128 -0.90 -14.87 -2.41
C ASP A 128 -1.97 -15.21 -1.38
N HIS A 129 -2.16 -14.37 -0.36
CA HIS A 129 -3.23 -14.54 0.62
C HIS A 129 -4.62 -14.43 0.00
N VAL A 130 -4.86 -13.45 -0.87
CA VAL A 130 -6.19 -13.17 -1.44
C VAL A 130 -6.54 -14.14 -2.59
N PHE A 131 -5.58 -14.47 -3.45
CA PHE A 131 -5.83 -15.24 -4.67
C PHE A 131 -5.24 -16.65 -4.66
N GLY A 132 -4.54 -17.03 -3.59
CA GLY A 132 -3.75 -18.25 -3.52
C GLY A 132 -2.39 -18.11 -4.21
N GLN A 133 -1.44 -18.99 -3.88
CA GLN A 133 -0.18 -19.05 -4.59
C GLN A 133 -0.44 -19.54 -6.03
N LYS A 134 0.07 -18.81 -7.03
CA LYS A 134 0.32 -19.45 -8.33
C LYS A 134 1.40 -20.48 -8.09
N GLY A 135 1.03 -21.76 -8.08
CA GLY A 135 1.98 -22.85 -7.97
C GLY A 135 3.12 -22.61 -8.94
N SER A 136 4.35 -22.57 -8.43
CA SER A 136 5.54 -22.69 -9.26
C SER A 136 5.41 -23.97 -10.04
N VAL A 137 5.03 -23.88 -11.31
CA VAL A 137 5.20 -24.99 -12.23
C VAL A 137 6.71 -25.07 -12.45
N LEU A 138 7.30 -26.14 -11.91
CA LEU A 138 8.70 -26.54 -12.13
C LEU A 138 9.01 -26.67 -13.62
#